data_AF-A0A2D7GYH4-F1
#
_entry.id   AF-A0A2D7GYH4-F1
#
_cell.length_a   1.000
_cell.length_b   1.000
_cell.length_c   1.000
_cell.angle_alpha   90.00
_cell.angle_beta   90.00
_cell.angle_gamma   90.00
#
_symmetry.space_group_name_H-M   'P 1'
#
loop_
_entity.id
_entity.type
_entity.pdbx_description
1 polymer ?
#
loop_
_entity_poly.entity_id
_entity_poly.type
_entity_poly.pdbx_seq_one_letter_code
_entity_poly.pdbx_strand_id
1 'polypeptide(L)'
;MNQRLERLEKELLSLRKSTRRWRVASCTLLLGVGLLAADVIGPTVIDHLIVNRIDVVGDKGTPVVSIAKTDDGGRLDLYNQSGINLLRVSSTPSGGDVAIWDEKGTNVAGLWSAENGGTFSLWNAAGEELSQFASGALTLSGPSASLHIQNKQGDPIAVVASDPQGHGRFQIADASGNVVSEMLMLPEVGGALVVNSNAGKKMAILAATDEGGRLNLMNARSVPVFIASPTGDSGGGAMTITNQRGVPVVIMKSDEEHRGIIEILDADGNGVRRIRPLRGYSP
;
A
#
# COMPACT_ATOMS: atom_id res chain seq x y z
N MET A 1 1.31 107.64 -12.26
CA MET A 1 0.57 106.52 -11.63
C MET A 1 0.87 105.16 -12.29
N ASN A 2 1.03 105.07 -13.63
CA ASN A 2 1.13 103.79 -14.37
C ASN A 2 2.40 102.94 -14.12
N GLN A 3 3.57 103.54 -13.88
CA GLN A 3 4.82 102.77 -13.70
C GLN A 3 4.89 101.92 -12.42
N ARG A 4 4.16 102.31 -11.36
CA ARG A 4 4.08 101.51 -10.13
C ARG A 4 3.21 100.27 -10.30
N LEU A 5 2.15 100.37 -11.09
CA LEU A 5 1.24 99.26 -11.36
C LEU A 5 1.91 98.18 -12.22
N GLU A 6 2.60 98.59 -13.29
CA GLU A 6 3.36 97.66 -14.15
C GLU A 6 4.47 96.92 -13.38
N ARG A 7 5.12 97.59 -12.43
CA ARG A 7 6.13 96.96 -11.57
C ARG A 7 5.53 95.90 -10.65
N LEU A 8 4.40 96.21 -10.02
CA LEU A 8 3.69 95.29 -9.12
C LEU A 8 3.12 94.08 -9.87
N GLU A 9 2.63 94.25 -11.09
CA GLU A 9 2.16 93.15 -11.93
C GLU A 9 3.31 92.23 -12.35
N LYS A 10 4.47 92.79 -12.69
CA LYS A 10 5.66 92.02 -13.05
C LYS A 10 6.20 91.23 -11.86
N GLU A 11 6.20 91.83 -10.67
CA GLU A 11 6.56 91.16 -9.41
C GLU A 11 5.56 90.05 -9.05
N LEU A 12 4.24 90.29 -9.17
CA LEU A 12 3.22 89.26 -8.95
C LEU A 12 3.33 88.07 -9.91
N LEU A 13 3.64 88.33 -11.19
CA LEU A 13 3.85 87.28 -12.19
C LEU A 13 5.12 86.46 -11.89
N SER A 14 6.19 87.11 -11.42
CA SER A 14 7.41 86.41 -10.99
C SER A 14 7.19 85.56 -9.74
N LEU A 15 6.44 86.07 -8.76
CA LEU A 15 6.07 85.37 -7.54
C LEU A 15 5.22 84.14 -7.86
N ARG A 16 4.16 84.29 -8.66
CA ARG A 16 3.31 83.15 -9.07
C ARG A 16 4.10 82.06 -9.83
N LYS A 17 5.03 82.45 -10.71
CA LYS A 17 5.91 81.49 -11.41
C LYS A 17 6.86 80.78 -10.45
N SER A 18 7.42 81.49 -9.48
CA SER A 18 8.29 80.93 -8.44
C SER A 18 7.52 79.95 -7.55
N THR A 19 6.34 80.34 -7.03
CA THR A 19 5.52 79.48 -6.17
C THR A 19 5.06 78.21 -6.90
N ARG A 20 4.71 78.30 -8.19
CA ARG A 20 4.36 77.12 -9.00
C ARG A 20 5.56 76.19 -9.21
N ARG A 21 6.75 76.75 -9.48
CA ARG A 21 7.99 75.96 -9.62
C ARG A 21 8.34 75.25 -8.32
N TRP A 22 8.27 75.95 -7.18
CA TRP A 22 8.54 75.36 -5.87
C TRP A 22 7.52 74.31 -5.47
N ARG A 23 6.22 74.51 -5.75
CA ARG A 23 5.19 73.48 -5.51
C ARG A 23 5.43 72.22 -6.33
N VAL A 24 5.74 72.37 -7.62
CA VAL A 24 6.04 71.22 -8.49
C VAL A 24 7.32 70.51 -8.02
N ALA A 25 8.40 71.26 -7.74
CA ALA A 25 9.66 70.69 -7.26
C ALA A 25 9.49 69.93 -5.93
N SER A 26 8.68 70.48 -5.01
CA SER A 26 8.36 69.85 -3.73
C SER A 26 7.58 68.55 -3.91
N CYS A 27 6.58 68.53 -4.79
CA CYS A 27 5.82 67.31 -5.09
C CYS A 27 6.68 66.23 -5.76
N THR A 28 7.56 66.59 -6.70
CA THR A 28 8.49 65.62 -7.31
C THR A 28 9.53 65.09 -6.34
N LEU A 29 10.01 65.91 -5.39
CA LEU A 29 10.91 65.45 -4.33
C LEU A 29 10.20 64.48 -3.38
N LEU A 30 8.97 64.78 -2.97
CA LEU A 30 8.19 63.89 -2.10
C LEU A 30 7.85 62.56 -2.78
N LEU A 31 7.49 62.59 -4.07
CA LEU A 31 7.24 61.37 -4.85
C LEU A 31 8.53 60.57 -5.07
N GLY A 32 9.65 61.23 -5.40
CA GLY A 32 10.94 60.57 -5.62
C GLY A 32 11.50 59.93 -4.35
N VAL A 33 11.39 60.61 -3.20
CA VAL A 33 11.80 60.05 -1.90
C VAL A 33 10.88 58.90 -1.48
N GLY A 34 9.57 59.00 -1.73
CA GLY A 34 8.62 57.92 -1.45
C GLY A 34 8.85 56.66 -2.30
N LEU A 35 9.20 56.83 -3.58
CA LEU A 35 9.51 55.71 -4.48
C LEU A 35 10.85 55.04 -4.17
N LEU A 36 11.87 55.80 -3.72
CA LEU A 36 13.17 55.23 -3.33
C LEU A 36 13.13 54.51 -1.98
N ALA A 37 12.17 54.82 -1.09
CA ALA A 37 12.04 54.15 0.19
C ALA A 37 11.36 52.77 0.11
N ALA A 38 10.62 52.49 -0.97
CA ALA A 38 9.86 51.25 -1.10
C ALA A 38 10.74 50.00 -1.34
N ASP A 39 11.90 50.17 -1.98
CA ASP A 39 12.82 49.06 -2.31
C ASP A 39 13.92 48.81 -1.25
N VAL A 40 13.96 49.59 -0.16
CA VAL A 40 15.06 49.56 0.83
C VAL A 40 14.71 48.77 2.09
N ILE A 41 13.50 48.22 2.21
CA ILE A 41 13.11 47.43 3.37
C ILE A 41 13.69 46.01 3.18
N GLY A 42 14.88 45.79 3.75
CA GLY A 42 15.45 44.45 3.92
C GLY A 42 14.52 43.53 4.74
N PRO A 43 14.82 42.22 4.82
CA PRO A 43 13.96 41.29 5.55
C PRO A 43 13.78 41.75 7.00
N THR A 44 12.52 41.89 7.44
CA THR A 44 12.22 42.11 8.85
C THR A 44 12.60 40.86 9.63
N VAL A 45 13.64 40.95 10.45
CA VAL A 45 14.02 39.89 11.38
C VAL A 45 13.27 40.12 12.69
N ILE A 46 12.49 39.12 13.10
CA ILE A 46 11.77 39.11 14.38
C ILE A 46 12.36 37.94 15.18
N ASP A 47 12.94 38.24 16.35
CA ASP A 47 13.60 37.22 17.17
C ASP A 47 12.61 36.21 17.79
N HIS A 48 11.40 36.67 18.10
CA HIS A 48 10.36 35.84 18.71
C HIS A 48 8.97 36.30 18.29
N LEU A 49 8.14 35.36 17.87
CA LEU A 49 6.77 35.61 17.42
C LEU A 49 5.80 34.71 18.22
N ILE A 50 4.94 35.33 19.04
CA ILE A 50 3.84 34.64 19.74
C ILE A 50 2.53 35.06 19.09
N VAL A 51 1.91 34.14 18.37
CA VAL A 51 0.60 34.35 17.75
C VAL A 51 -0.17 33.04 17.76
N ASN A 52 -1.49 33.14 17.69
CA ASN A 52 -2.33 31.95 17.51
C ASN A 52 -2.24 31.40 16.08
N ARG A 53 -1.82 32.22 15.11
CA ARG A 53 -1.76 31.86 13.69
C ARG A 53 -0.74 32.69 12.91
N ILE A 54 0.00 32.01 12.02
CA ILE A 54 0.86 32.59 11.00
C ILE A 54 0.39 32.02 9.65
N ASP A 55 0.04 32.90 8.71
CA ASP A 55 -0.24 32.52 7.33
C ASP A 55 0.84 33.09 6.40
N VAL A 56 1.43 32.23 5.59
CA VAL A 56 2.18 32.65 4.40
C VAL A 56 1.19 32.68 3.25
N VAL A 57 1.06 33.83 2.60
CA VAL A 57 0.02 34.09 1.59
C VAL A 57 0.66 34.08 0.20
N GLY A 58 0.02 33.37 -0.75
CA GLY A 58 0.45 33.35 -2.15
C GLY A 58 -0.09 34.53 -2.96
N ASP A 59 0.22 34.57 -4.26
CA ASP A 59 -0.06 35.70 -5.16
C ASP A 59 -1.55 36.07 -5.24
N LYS A 60 -2.44 35.13 -4.96
CA LYS A 60 -3.91 35.32 -4.99
C LYS A 60 -4.50 35.79 -3.66
N GLY A 61 -3.67 36.09 -2.65
CA GLY A 61 -4.15 36.44 -1.33
C GLY A 61 -4.64 35.24 -0.50
N THR A 62 -4.43 34.01 -0.98
CA THR A 62 -4.81 32.77 -0.27
C THR A 62 -3.62 32.18 0.49
N PRO A 63 -3.80 31.61 1.70
CA PRO A 63 -2.73 30.92 2.40
C PRO A 63 -2.13 29.78 1.57
N VAL A 64 -0.80 29.68 1.54
CA VAL A 64 -0.03 28.56 0.98
C VAL A 64 0.68 27.76 2.08
N VAL A 65 0.91 28.39 3.25
CA VAL A 65 1.33 27.74 4.50
C VAL A 65 0.54 28.36 5.64
N SER A 66 0.03 27.55 6.55
CA SER A 66 -0.62 28.01 7.79
C SER A 66 -0.04 27.27 8.99
N ILE A 67 0.43 28.00 9.99
CA ILE A 67 0.82 27.46 11.30
C ILE A 67 -0.17 28.04 12.32
N ALA A 68 -0.90 27.18 13.03
CA ALA A 68 -1.97 27.62 13.92
C ALA A 68 -2.07 26.78 15.19
N LYS A 69 -2.61 27.40 16.26
CA LYS A 69 -3.13 26.70 17.44
C LYS A 69 -4.53 26.16 17.15
N THR A 70 -4.79 24.91 17.54
CA THR A 70 -6.09 24.24 17.59
C THR A 70 -6.47 23.91 19.04
N ASP A 71 -7.64 23.32 19.26
CA ASP A 71 -8.06 22.87 20.59
C ASP A 71 -7.17 21.73 21.12
N ASP A 72 -6.68 20.88 20.21
CA ASP A 72 -5.85 19.72 20.52
C ASP A 72 -4.34 19.99 20.47
N GLY A 73 -3.91 21.20 20.06
CA GLY A 73 -2.49 21.58 20.05
C GLY A 73 -2.07 22.40 18.84
N GLY A 74 -0.95 22.03 18.23
CA GLY A 74 -0.39 22.72 17.06
C GLY A 74 -0.87 22.12 15.75
N ARG A 75 -0.96 22.93 14.70
CA ARG A 75 -1.27 22.51 13.33
C ARG A 75 -0.44 23.27 12.32
N LEU A 76 0.09 22.56 11.34
CA LEU A 76 0.72 23.06 10.14
C LEU A 76 -0.04 22.52 8.93
N ASP A 77 -0.46 23.40 8.02
CA ASP A 77 -1.03 23.04 6.74
C ASP A 77 -0.22 23.63 5.58
N LEU A 78 -0.10 22.87 4.49
CA LEU A 78 0.39 23.35 3.19
C LEU A 78 -0.75 23.30 2.18
N TYR A 79 -0.89 24.36 1.39
CA TYR A 79 -1.92 24.48 0.36
C TYR A 79 -1.31 24.70 -1.02
N ASN A 80 -1.99 24.21 -2.05
CA ASN A 80 -1.69 24.60 -3.42
C ASN A 80 -2.26 26.00 -3.76
N GLN A 81 -1.92 26.53 -4.93
CA GLN A 81 -2.37 27.84 -5.43
C GLN A 81 -3.89 27.93 -5.72
N SER A 82 -4.61 26.83 -5.56
CA SER A 82 -6.07 26.74 -5.67
C SER A 82 -6.74 26.63 -4.29
N GLY A 83 -5.97 26.65 -3.20
CA GLY A 83 -6.47 26.57 -1.82
C GLY A 83 -6.75 25.15 -1.32
N ILE A 84 -6.33 24.12 -2.06
CA ILE A 84 -6.47 22.72 -1.64
C ILE A 84 -5.31 22.37 -0.72
N ASN A 85 -5.63 21.80 0.44
CA ASN A 85 -4.65 21.34 1.41
C ASN A 85 -3.95 20.08 0.88
N LEU A 86 -2.62 20.08 0.84
CA LEU A 86 -1.80 18.97 0.35
C LEU A 86 -1.08 18.22 1.47
N LEU A 87 -0.86 18.86 2.61
CA LEU A 87 -0.19 18.28 3.76
C LEU A 87 -0.72 18.93 5.03
N ARG A 88 -1.04 18.10 6.02
CA ARG A 88 -1.29 18.51 7.39
C ARG A 88 -0.35 17.77 8.32
N VAL A 89 0.16 18.49 9.30
CA VAL A 89 0.77 17.95 10.52
C VAL A 89 0.04 18.58 11.69
N SER A 90 -0.60 17.78 12.54
CA SER A 90 -1.38 18.27 13.66
C SER A 90 -1.29 17.41 14.91
N SER A 91 -1.67 18.01 16.05
CA SER A 91 -2.02 17.29 17.27
C SER A 91 -3.52 16.91 17.25
N THR A 92 -3.83 15.75 17.81
CA THR A 92 -5.17 15.19 18.03
C THR A 92 -5.26 14.69 19.47
N PRO A 93 -6.45 14.35 20.01
CA PRO A 93 -6.57 13.80 21.35
C PRO A 93 -5.75 12.53 21.59
N SER A 94 -5.51 11.75 20.53
CA SER A 94 -4.73 10.50 20.59
C SER A 94 -3.23 10.70 20.35
N GLY A 95 -2.79 11.90 19.95
CA GLY A 95 -1.37 12.19 19.71
C GLY A 95 -1.13 12.93 18.38
N GLY A 96 -0.11 12.52 17.63
CA GLY A 96 0.24 13.15 16.35
C GLY A 96 -0.63 12.67 15.19
N ASP A 97 -0.82 13.52 14.19
CA ASP A 97 -1.51 13.23 12.93
C ASP A 97 -0.76 13.88 11.77
N VAL A 98 -0.55 13.13 10.70
CA VAL A 98 -0.01 13.59 9.43
C VAL A 98 -0.93 13.06 8.34
N ALA A 99 -1.38 13.94 7.46
CA ALA A 99 -2.21 13.58 6.33
C ALA A 99 -1.74 14.28 5.06
N ILE A 100 -1.76 13.57 3.93
CA ILE A 100 -1.31 14.03 2.62
C ILE A 100 -2.45 13.85 1.65
N TRP A 101 -2.74 14.88 0.87
CA TRP A 101 -3.78 14.84 -0.17
C TRP A 101 -3.19 15.12 -1.55
N ASP A 102 -3.87 14.62 -2.59
CA ASP A 102 -3.57 14.95 -3.97
C ASP A 102 -4.07 16.36 -4.37
N GLU A 103 -3.84 16.76 -5.62
CA GLU A 103 -4.25 18.06 -6.14
C GLU A 103 -5.77 18.27 -6.19
N LYS A 104 -6.57 17.21 -6.04
CA LYS A 104 -8.04 17.24 -6.03
C LYS A 104 -8.59 17.25 -4.60
N GLY A 105 -7.73 17.09 -3.59
CA GLY A 105 -8.12 16.99 -2.19
C GLY A 105 -8.50 15.57 -1.76
N THR A 106 -8.16 14.55 -2.55
CA THR A 106 -8.31 13.15 -2.17
C THR A 106 -7.15 12.74 -1.28
N ASN A 107 -7.42 12.08 -0.15
CA ASN A 107 -6.37 11.59 0.74
C ASN A 107 -5.53 10.52 0.03
N VAL A 108 -4.21 10.58 0.16
CA VAL A 108 -3.28 9.61 -0.45
C VAL A 108 -2.42 8.88 0.57
N ALA A 109 -2.14 9.51 1.72
CA ALA A 109 -1.35 8.90 2.78
C ALA A 109 -1.62 9.56 4.13
N GLY A 110 -1.48 8.77 5.19
CA GLY A 110 -1.74 9.22 6.55
C GLY A 110 -0.91 8.44 7.56
N LEU A 111 -0.49 9.12 8.62
CA LEU A 111 0.20 8.57 9.77
C LEU A 111 -0.34 9.23 11.03
N TRP A 112 -0.98 8.48 11.92
CA TRP A 112 -1.57 9.03 13.13
C TRP A 112 -1.41 8.12 14.34
N SER A 113 -1.49 8.73 15.53
CA SER A 113 -1.60 8.00 16.79
C SER A 113 -3.05 7.57 17.02
N ALA A 114 -3.24 6.32 17.39
CA ALA A 114 -4.51 5.72 17.81
C ALA A 114 -4.36 5.13 19.23
N GLU A 115 -5.48 4.77 19.87
CA GLU A 115 -5.51 4.24 21.23
C GLU A 115 -4.55 3.05 21.44
N ASN A 116 -4.42 2.19 20.41
CA ASN A 116 -3.60 0.97 20.46
C ASN A 116 -2.25 1.08 19.75
N GLY A 117 -1.78 2.30 19.42
CA GLY A 117 -0.49 2.53 18.79
C GLY A 117 -0.55 3.41 17.54
N GLY A 118 0.50 3.38 16.73
CA GLY A 118 0.53 4.13 15.48
C GLY A 118 -0.21 3.41 14.35
N THR A 119 -0.88 4.19 13.51
CA THR A 119 -1.50 3.73 12.26
C THR A 119 -0.89 4.46 11.08
N PHE A 120 -0.60 3.72 10.01
CA PHE A 120 -0.20 4.25 8.71
C PHE A 120 -1.11 3.70 7.61
N SER A 121 -1.54 4.54 6.69
CA SER A 121 -2.43 4.14 5.60
C SER A 121 -2.09 4.80 4.27
N LEU A 122 -2.44 4.10 3.18
CA LEU A 122 -2.36 4.59 1.81
C LEU A 122 -3.69 4.40 1.10
N TRP A 123 -4.07 5.37 0.29
CA TRP A 123 -5.32 5.38 -0.48
C TRP A 123 -5.04 5.47 -1.98
N ASN A 124 -5.99 5.01 -2.79
CA ASN A 124 -5.96 5.20 -4.23
C ASN A 124 -6.56 6.55 -4.66
N ALA A 125 -6.49 6.85 -5.96
CA ALA A 125 -7.04 8.08 -6.53
C ALA A 125 -8.58 8.19 -6.45
N ALA A 126 -9.28 7.10 -6.14
CA ALA A 126 -10.72 7.10 -5.88
C ALA A 126 -11.05 7.35 -4.40
N GLY A 127 -10.04 7.45 -3.52
CA GLY A 127 -10.21 7.64 -2.08
C GLY A 127 -10.45 6.36 -1.31
N GLU A 128 -10.20 5.19 -1.90
CA GLU A 128 -10.32 3.88 -1.24
C GLU A 128 -9.00 3.50 -0.57
N GLU A 129 -9.05 3.03 0.68
CA GLU A 129 -7.86 2.61 1.43
C GLU A 129 -7.31 1.28 0.86
N LEU A 130 -6.07 1.29 0.39
CA LEU A 130 -5.42 0.13 -0.22
C LEU A 130 -4.51 -0.64 0.73
N SER A 131 -3.88 0.07 1.67
CA SER A 131 -3.02 -0.56 2.66
C SER A 131 -3.11 0.16 3.98
N GLN A 132 -3.16 -0.59 5.07
CA GLN A 132 -3.13 -0.08 6.42
C GLN A 132 -2.17 -0.90 7.27
N PHE A 133 -1.28 -0.25 7.99
CA PHE A 133 -0.54 -0.84 9.09
C PHE A 133 -1.09 -0.29 10.41
N ALA A 134 -1.80 -1.12 11.15
CA ALA A 134 -2.42 -0.75 12.43
C ALA A 134 -2.30 -1.91 13.42
N SER A 135 -2.03 -1.61 14.69
CA SER A 135 -2.00 -2.61 15.78
C SER A 135 -1.11 -3.83 15.46
N GLY A 136 0.00 -3.62 14.74
CA GLY A 136 0.95 -4.67 14.36
C GLY A 136 0.55 -5.54 13.15
N ALA A 137 -0.55 -5.22 12.47
CA ALA A 137 -1.02 -5.94 11.29
C ALA A 137 -0.95 -5.06 10.03
N LEU A 138 -0.48 -5.63 8.92
CA LEU A 138 -0.59 -5.05 7.59
C LEU A 138 -1.82 -5.63 6.88
N THR A 139 -2.79 -4.78 6.57
CA THR A 139 -3.96 -5.09 5.76
C THR A 139 -3.76 -4.55 4.35
N LEU A 140 -3.98 -5.38 3.34
CA LEU A 140 -3.99 -4.98 1.92
C LEU A 140 -5.40 -5.22 1.36
N SER A 141 -5.94 -4.22 0.68
CA SER A 141 -7.33 -4.21 0.20
C SER A 141 -7.41 -3.96 -1.31
N GLY A 142 -8.50 -4.43 -1.92
CA GLY A 142 -8.77 -4.28 -3.35
C GLY A 142 -8.42 -5.49 -4.21
N PRO A 143 -8.81 -5.48 -5.49
CA PRO A 143 -8.73 -6.64 -6.40
C PRO A 143 -7.29 -7.06 -6.76
N SER A 144 -6.29 -6.24 -6.40
CA SER A 144 -4.87 -6.50 -6.66
C SER A 144 -4.02 -6.39 -5.39
N ALA A 145 -4.65 -6.54 -4.22
CA ALA A 145 -3.98 -6.60 -2.94
C ALA A 145 -2.88 -7.67 -2.95
N SER A 146 -1.63 -7.23 -2.89
CA SER A 146 -0.48 -8.11 -3.00
C SER A 146 0.75 -7.53 -2.31
N LEU A 147 1.51 -8.41 -1.65
CA LEU A 147 2.82 -8.16 -1.07
C LEU A 147 3.85 -8.94 -1.87
N HIS A 148 4.81 -8.26 -2.48
CA HIS A 148 5.82 -8.84 -3.36
C HIS A 148 7.23 -8.67 -2.75
N ILE A 149 8.00 -9.76 -2.72
CA ILE A 149 9.45 -9.73 -2.52
C ILE A 149 10.10 -9.97 -3.88
N GLN A 150 10.96 -9.06 -4.32
CA GLN A 150 11.61 -9.12 -5.63
C GLN A 150 13.11 -9.41 -5.53
N ASN A 151 13.68 -10.05 -6.54
CA ASN A 151 15.12 -10.19 -6.70
C ASN A 151 15.76 -8.87 -7.18
N LYS A 152 17.09 -8.85 -7.40
CA LYS A 152 17.80 -7.65 -7.88
C LYS A 152 17.42 -7.23 -9.31
N GLN A 153 16.83 -8.13 -10.08
CA GLN A 153 16.39 -7.93 -11.45
C GLN A 153 14.95 -7.39 -11.53
N GLY A 154 14.23 -7.36 -10.40
CA GLY A 154 12.83 -6.94 -10.31
C GLY A 154 11.82 -8.08 -10.44
N ASP A 155 12.27 -9.33 -10.59
CA ASP A 155 11.36 -10.48 -10.67
C ASP A 155 10.82 -10.83 -9.28
N PRO A 156 9.51 -11.06 -9.12
CA PRO A 156 8.93 -11.49 -7.85
C PRO A 156 9.36 -12.93 -7.52
N ILE A 157 9.96 -13.11 -6.35
CA ILE A 157 10.42 -14.42 -5.84
C ILE A 157 9.58 -14.94 -4.66
N ALA A 158 8.80 -14.06 -4.02
CA ALA A 158 7.75 -14.45 -3.09
C ALA A 158 6.57 -13.50 -3.21
N VAL A 159 5.35 -14.04 -3.18
CA VAL A 159 4.11 -13.26 -3.33
C VAL A 159 3.08 -13.74 -2.33
N VAL A 160 2.46 -12.81 -1.61
CA VAL A 160 1.23 -13.03 -0.82
C VAL A 160 0.15 -12.15 -1.41
N ALA A 161 -0.96 -12.71 -1.87
CA ALA A 161 -1.96 -11.93 -2.59
C ALA A 161 -3.36 -12.57 -2.54
N SER A 162 -4.34 -11.86 -3.08
CA SER A 162 -5.67 -12.39 -3.40
C SER A 162 -5.77 -12.76 -4.88
N ASP A 163 -6.57 -13.76 -5.24
CA ASP A 163 -7.03 -13.99 -6.62
C ASP A 163 -8.24 -13.07 -6.96
N PRO A 164 -8.68 -12.99 -8.23
CA PRO A 164 -9.84 -12.17 -8.61
C PRO A 164 -11.16 -12.56 -7.94
N GLN A 165 -11.26 -13.77 -7.39
CA GLN A 165 -12.39 -14.29 -6.64
C GLN A 165 -12.29 -13.99 -5.13
N GLY A 166 -11.18 -13.40 -4.69
CA GLY A 166 -10.92 -13.04 -3.30
C GLY A 166 -10.28 -14.15 -2.46
N HIS A 167 -9.83 -15.26 -3.06
CA HIS A 167 -9.12 -16.30 -2.33
C HIS A 167 -7.66 -15.93 -2.12
N GLY A 168 -7.09 -16.31 -0.97
CA GLY A 168 -5.68 -16.10 -0.69
C GLY A 168 -4.77 -17.01 -1.52
N ARG A 169 -3.62 -16.46 -1.92
CA ARG A 169 -2.49 -17.18 -2.53
C ARG A 169 -1.16 -16.83 -1.88
N PHE A 170 -0.28 -17.81 -1.76
CA PHE A 170 1.12 -17.66 -1.36
C PHE A 170 2.02 -18.38 -2.35
N GLN A 171 2.95 -17.67 -2.99
CA GLN A 171 3.82 -18.23 -4.03
C GLN A 171 5.28 -18.02 -3.67
N ILE A 172 6.11 -19.02 -3.98
CA ILE A 172 7.57 -18.93 -4.02
C ILE A 172 8.04 -19.27 -5.42
N ALA A 173 8.93 -18.45 -5.97
CA ALA A 173 9.50 -18.64 -7.30
C ALA A 173 11.04 -18.76 -7.25
N ASP A 174 11.60 -19.34 -8.32
CA ASP A 174 13.05 -19.37 -8.53
C ASP A 174 13.59 -17.98 -8.95
N ALA A 175 14.91 -17.88 -9.13
CA ALA A 175 15.56 -16.62 -9.48
C ALA A 175 15.15 -16.04 -10.85
N SER A 176 14.48 -16.83 -11.70
CA SER A 176 13.95 -16.40 -13.01
C SER A 176 12.45 -16.07 -12.94
N GLY A 177 11.84 -16.10 -11.74
CA GLY A 177 10.41 -15.87 -11.55
C GLY A 177 9.52 -17.09 -11.81
N ASN A 178 10.07 -18.29 -12.03
CA ASN A 178 9.23 -19.49 -12.21
C ASN A 178 8.71 -19.97 -10.85
N VAL A 179 7.39 -20.12 -10.69
CA VAL A 179 6.78 -20.57 -9.44
C VAL A 179 7.13 -22.03 -9.14
N VAL A 180 7.85 -22.27 -8.04
CA VAL A 180 8.29 -23.60 -7.58
C VAL A 180 7.44 -24.15 -6.43
N SER A 181 6.71 -23.29 -5.72
CA SER A 181 5.77 -23.69 -4.68
C SER A 181 4.63 -22.69 -4.59
N GLU A 182 3.40 -23.18 -4.43
CA GLU A 182 2.21 -22.33 -4.32
C GLU A 182 1.20 -22.91 -3.34
N MET A 183 0.68 -22.08 -2.45
CA MET A 183 -0.51 -22.35 -1.65
C MET A 183 -1.67 -21.53 -2.23
N LEU A 184 -2.78 -22.18 -2.57
CA LEU A 184 -3.92 -21.54 -3.23
C LEU A 184 -5.22 -22.27 -2.94
N MET A 185 -6.35 -21.59 -3.19
CA MET A 185 -7.64 -22.25 -3.33
C MET A 185 -7.76 -22.83 -4.74
N LEU A 186 -7.99 -24.14 -4.85
CA LEU A 186 -8.32 -24.79 -6.11
C LEU A 186 -9.84 -24.90 -6.25
N PRO A 187 -10.44 -24.42 -7.36
CA PRO A 187 -11.88 -24.58 -7.61
C PRO A 187 -12.30 -26.05 -7.50
N GLU A 188 -13.45 -26.31 -6.87
CA GLU A 188 -14.04 -27.66 -6.67
C GLU A 188 -13.18 -28.65 -5.85
N VAL A 189 -12.04 -28.20 -5.34
CA VAL A 189 -11.16 -29.01 -4.49
C VAL A 189 -11.11 -28.41 -3.11
N GLY A 190 -10.63 -27.17 -2.97
CA GLY A 190 -10.36 -26.55 -1.67
C GLY A 190 -8.92 -26.04 -1.57
N GLY A 191 -8.43 -25.83 -0.35
CA GLY A 191 -7.07 -25.35 -0.11
C GLY A 191 -6.02 -26.37 -0.54
N ALA A 192 -5.01 -25.94 -1.29
CA ALA A 192 -3.94 -26.79 -1.78
C ALA A 192 -2.55 -26.15 -1.61
N LEU A 193 -1.55 -27.00 -1.40
CA LEU A 193 -0.13 -26.73 -1.57
C LEU A 193 0.37 -27.54 -2.76
N VAL A 194 0.92 -26.85 -3.76
CA VAL A 194 1.46 -27.41 -4.99
C VAL A 194 2.96 -27.13 -5.03
N VAL A 195 3.76 -28.17 -5.27
CA VAL A 195 5.20 -28.04 -5.51
C VAL A 195 5.48 -28.34 -6.97
N ASN A 196 6.18 -27.43 -7.64
CA ASN A 196 6.58 -27.55 -9.03
C ASN A 196 8.10 -27.75 -9.12
N SER A 197 8.55 -28.40 -10.18
CA SER A 197 9.93 -28.30 -10.65
C SER A 197 10.19 -26.92 -11.25
N ASN A 198 11.46 -26.52 -11.40
CA ASN A 198 11.83 -25.27 -12.08
C ASN A 198 11.33 -25.19 -13.54
N ALA A 199 11.03 -26.34 -14.16
CA ALA A 199 10.42 -26.40 -15.49
C ALA A 199 8.88 -26.25 -15.48
N GLY A 200 8.28 -25.90 -14.33
CA GLY A 200 6.84 -25.70 -14.17
C GLY A 200 6.01 -26.98 -14.04
N LYS A 201 6.63 -28.16 -14.01
CA LYS A 201 5.90 -29.43 -13.83
C LYS A 201 5.54 -29.65 -12.36
N LYS A 202 4.27 -29.99 -12.09
CA LYS A 202 3.80 -30.40 -10.76
C LYS A 202 4.51 -31.68 -10.31
N MET A 203 5.08 -31.65 -9.12
CA MET A 203 5.83 -32.74 -8.49
C MET A 203 5.15 -33.26 -7.23
N ALA A 204 4.47 -32.39 -6.49
CA ALA A 204 3.66 -32.79 -5.34
C ALA A 204 2.42 -31.90 -5.21
N ILE A 205 1.34 -32.47 -4.69
CA ILE A 205 0.10 -31.75 -4.36
C ILE A 205 -0.40 -32.28 -3.02
N LEU A 206 -0.58 -31.40 -2.04
CA LEU A 206 -1.35 -31.66 -0.83
C LEU A 206 -2.62 -30.80 -0.91
N ALA A 207 -3.79 -31.41 -0.84
CA ALA A 207 -5.07 -30.70 -0.94
C ALA A 207 -6.04 -31.16 0.14
N ALA A 208 -6.82 -30.22 0.67
CA ALA A 208 -8.03 -30.52 1.42
C ALA A 208 -9.21 -30.52 0.45
N THR A 209 -9.97 -31.62 0.42
CA THR A 209 -11.18 -31.78 -0.40
C THR A 209 -12.40 -32.03 0.48
N ASP A 210 -13.60 -31.92 -0.07
CA ASP A 210 -14.85 -32.22 0.66
C ASP A 210 -14.90 -33.69 1.16
N GLU A 211 -14.19 -34.58 0.46
CA GLU A 211 -14.03 -35.99 0.84
C GLU A 211 -12.89 -36.23 1.85
N GLY A 212 -12.00 -35.26 2.07
CA GLY A 212 -10.86 -35.34 2.99
C GLY A 212 -9.52 -34.90 2.40
N GLY A 213 -8.43 -35.15 3.13
CA GLY A 213 -7.08 -34.76 2.71
C GLY A 213 -6.48 -35.69 1.66
N ARG A 214 -5.88 -35.13 0.60
CA ARG A 214 -5.20 -35.87 -0.46
C ARG A 214 -3.74 -35.42 -0.61
N LEU A 215 -2.82 -36.37 -0.70
CA LEU A 215 -1.41 -36.13 -1.02
C LEU A 215 -1.03 -36.94 -2.27
N ASN A 216 -0.53 -36.26 -3.30
CA ASN A 216 -0.01 -36.88 -4.51
C ASN A 216 1.47 -36.51 -4.67
N LEU A 217 2.34 -37.49 -4.89
CA LEU A 217 3.71 -37.28 -5.38
C LEU A 217 3.81 -37.81 -6.81
N MET A 218 4.38 -37.03 -7.70
CA MET A 218 4.50 -37.33 -9.13
C MET A 218 5.95 -37.56 -9.52
N ASN A 219 6.18 -38.42 -10.50
CA ASN A 219 7.50 -38.52 -11.14
C ASN A 219 7.69 -37.39 -12.18
N ALA A 220 8.88 -37.31 -12.79
CA ALA A 220 9.24 -36.28 -13.78
C ALA A 220 8.38 -36.28 -15.08
N ARG A 221 7.56 -37.33 -15.27
CA ARG A 221 6.58 -37.45 -16.36
C ARG A 221 5.16 -37.08 -15.91
N SER A 222 5.01 -36.50 -14.73
CA SER A 222 3.73 -36.11 -14.12
C SER A 222 2.78 -37.28 -13.86
N VAL A 223 3.34 -38.48 -13.71
CA VAL A 223 2.58 -39.67 -13.28
C VAL A 223 2.63 -39.76 -11.75
N PRO A 224 1.49 -39.80 -11.04
CA PRO A 224 1.47 -40.02 -9.60
C PRO A 224 2.11 -41.37 -9.25
N VAL A 225 3.11 -41.37 -8.38
CA VAL A 225 3.83 -42.56 -7.88
C VAL A 225 3.51 -42.89 -6.43
N PHE A 226 3.00 -41.91 -5.69
CA PHE A 226 2.51 -42.08 -4.32
C PHE A 226 1.24 -41.25 -4.17
N ILE A 227 0.18 -41.87 -3.65
CA ILE A 227 -1.11 -41.26 -3.40
C ILE A 227 -1.52 -41.62 -1.98
N ALA A 228 -1.84 -40.65 -1.15
CA ALA A 228 -2.59 -40.88 0.09
C ALA A 228 -3.92 -40.12 0.00
N SER A 229 -5.02 -40.79 0.31
CA SER A 229 -6.36 -40.24 0.17
C SER A 229 -7.35 -40.96 1.08
N PRO A 230 -8.57 -40.43 1.25
CA PRO A 230 -9.68 -41.18 1.81
C PRO A 230 -10.08 -42.36 0.91
N THR A 231 -10.75 -43.36 1.48
CA THR A 231 -11.36 -44.51 0.80
C THR A 231 -12.87 -44.38 0.77
N GLY A 232 -13.45 -44.15 -0.42
CA GLY A 232 -14.90 -44.13 -0.61
C GLY A 232 -15.66 -43.23 0.38
N ASP A 233 -16.93 -43.56 0.62
CA ASP A 233 -17.81 -42.79 1.51
C ASP A 233 -17.61 -43.09 3.00
N SER A 234 -16.85 -44.15 3.34
CA SER A 234 -16.64 -44.57 4.73
C SER A 234 -15.59 -43.75 5.48
N GLY A 235 -14.86 -42.87 4.79
CA GLY A 235 -13.86 -41.97 5.38
C GLY A 235 -12.58 -42.66 5.88
N GLY A 236 -12.38 -43.95 5.57
CA GLY A 236 -11.13 -44.67 5.86
C GLY A 236 -9.93 -44.09 5.11
N GLY A 237 -8.71 -44.40 5.54
CA GLY A 237 -7.49 -43.96 4.85
C GLY A 237 -7.02 -44.98 3.82
N ALA A 238 -6.46 -44.49 2.71
CA ALA A 238 -5.71 -45.27 1.73
C ALA A 238 -4.36 -44.62 1.42
N MET A 239 -3.39 -45.48 1.14
CA MET A 239 -2.09 -45.15 0.56
C MET A 239 -1.84 -46.10 -0.61
N THR A 240 -1.49 -45.55 -1.77
CA THR A 240 -1.18 -46.29 -2.98
C THR A 240 0.20 -45.90 -3.48
N ILE A 241 1.06 -46.88 -3.71
CA ILE A 241 2.31 -46.73 -4.44
C ILE A 241 2.08 -47.32 -5.83
N THR A 242 2.41 -46.55 -6.86
CA THR A 242 2.32 -47.00 -8.26
C THR A 242 3.71 -47.08 -8.88
N ASN A 243 3.84 -47.89 -9.93
CA ASN A 243 5.06 -47.91 -10.73
C ASN A 243 5.16 -46.67 -11.65
N GLN A 244 6.23 -46.58 -12.45
CA GLN A 244 6.46 -45.42 -13.30
C GLN A 244 5.38 -45.18 -14.39
N ARG A 245 4.48 -46.15 -14.62
CA ARG A 245 3.34 -46.06 -15.54
C ARG A 245 2.03 -45.64 -14.85
N GLY A 246 2.03 -45.52 -13.52
CA GLY A 246 0.84 -45.19 -12.74
C GLY A 246 0.02 -46.42 -12.34
N VAL A 247 0.54 -47.63 -12.55
CA VAL A 247 -0.14 -48.87 -12.16
C VAL A 247 0.14 -49.17 -10.67
N PRO A 248 -0.88 -49.37 -9.82
CA PRO A 248 -0.69 -49.71 -8.40
C PRO A 248 0.12 -50.99 -8.22
N VAL A 249 1.12 -50.94 -7.34
CA VAL A 249 1.93 -52.11 -6.94
C VAL A 249 1.84 -52.39 -5.44
N VAL A 250 1.48 -51.39 -4.64
CA VAL A 250 1.16 -51.53 -3.21
C VAL A 250 -0.04 -50.66 -2.87
N ILE A 251 -1.02 -51.21 -2.19
CA ILE A 251 -2.17 -50.49 -1.65
C ILE A 251 -2.30 -50.83 -0.16
N MET A 252 -2.30 -49.82 0.69
CA MET A 252 -2.62 -49.96 2.11
C MET A 252 -3.90 -49.20 2.37
N LYS A 253 -4.92 -49.83 2.94
CA LYS A 253 -6.23 -49.19 3.14
C LYS A 253 -6.99 -49.75 4.33
N SER A 254 -8.02 -49.03 4.77
CA SER A 254 -9.09 -49.60 5.59
C SER A 254 -10.08 -50.38 4.70
N ASP A 255 -10.52 -51.56 5.14
CA ASP A 255 -11.61 -52.29 4.51
C ASP A 255 -13.00 -51.80 5.00
N GLU A 256 -14.07 -52.38 4.48
CA GLU A 256 -15.46 -52.04 4.84
C GLU A 256 -15.80 -52.33 6.31
N GLU A 257 -15.02 -53.19 6.98
CA GLU A 257 -15.13 -53.47 8.42
C GLU A 257 -14.18 -52.59 9.25
N HIS A 258 -13.63 -51.53 8.66
CA HIS A 258 -12.68 -50.58 9.27
C HIS A 258 -11.35 -51.21 9.71
N ARG A 259 -10.94 -52.35 9.12
CA ARG A 259 -9.67 -53.02 9.43
C ARG A 259 -8.60 -52.65 8.41
N GLY A 260 -7.34 -52.62 8.84
CA GLY A 260 -6.22 -52.44 7.93
C GLY A 260 -6.00 -53.64 7.00
N ILE A 261 -5.72 -53.37 5.73
CA ILE A 261 -5.26 -54.35 4.74
C ILE A 261 -4.10 -53.78 3.92
N ILE A 262 -3.12 -54.63 3.63
CA ILE A 262 -2.05 -54.35 2.65
C ILE A 262 -2.24 -55.30 1.47
N GLU A 263 -2.31 -54.75 0.26
CA GLU A 263 -2.38 -55.46 -1.01
C GLU A 263 -1.08 -55.20 -1.79
N ILE A 264 -0.39 -56.26 -2.20
CA ILE A 264 0.80 -56.20 -3.06
C ILE A 264 0.41 -56.81 -4.40
N LEU A 265 0.67 -56.08 -5.49
CA LEU A 265 0.30 -56.44 -6.86
C LEU A 265 1.57 -56.57 -7.72
N ASP A 266 1.45 -57.26 -8.86
CA ASP A 266 2.50 -57.32 -9.87
C ASP A 266 2.63 -56.02 -10.69
N ALA A 267 3.56 -55.99 -11.64
CA ALA A 267 3.87 -54.80 -12.44
C ALA A 267 2.69 -54.32 -13.32
N ASP A 268 1.72 -55.19 -13.58
CA ASP A 268 0.54 -54.90 -14.41
C ASP A 268 -0.72 -54.70 -13.54
N GLY A 269 -0.56 -54.66 -12.21
CA GLY A 269 -1.65 -54.45 -11.26
C GLY A 269 -2.49 -55.71 -11.02
N ASN A 270 -1.97 -56.88 -11.39
CA ASN A 270 -2.62 -58.18 -11.18
C ASN A 270 -1.96 -58.93 -10.01
N GLY A 271 -2.42 -60.16 -9.74
CA GLY A 271 -1.75 -61.05 -8.78
C GLY A 271 -1.68 -60.49 -7.35
N VAL A 272 -2.83 -60.39 -6.67
CA VAL A 272 -2.90 -59.75 -5.34
C VAL A 272 -2.46 -60.69 -4.21
N ARG A 273 -1.44 -60.28 -3.45
CA ARG A 273 -1.16 -60.83 -2.11
C ARG A 273 -1.73 -59.90 -1.04
N ARG A 274 -2.53 -60.45 -0.12
CA ARG A 274 -3.18 -59.69 0.96
C ARG A 274 -2.55 -60.02 2.31
N ILE A 275 -2.25 -58.98 3.08
CA ILE A 275 -1.79 -59.09 4.47
C ILE A 275 -2.84 -58.40 5.35
N ARG A 276 -3.30 -59.09 6.39
CA ARG A 276 -4.27 -58.59 7.38
C ARG A 276 -3.69 -58.74 8.79
N PRO A 277 -4.05 -57.86 9.75
CA PRO A 277 -3.73 -58.06 11.16
C PRO A 277 -4.25 -59.42 11.62
N LEU A 278 -3.41 -60.18 12.33
CA LEU A 278 -3.87 -61.39 13.02
C LEU A 278 -4.79 -60.95 14.17
N ARG A 279 -5.97 -61.57 14.30
CA ARG A 279 -6.75 -61.44 15.55
C ARG A 279 -5.83 -61.85 16.69
N GLY A 280 -5.67 -60.97 17.68
CA GLY A 280 -4.70 -61.15 18.75
C GLY A 280 -4.77 -62.54 19.36
N TYR A 281 -3.62 -63.20 19.46
CA TYR A 281 -3.37 -64.05 20.61
C TYR A 281 -3.32 -63.10 21.82
N SER A 282 -4.37 -63.05 22.62
CA SER A 282 -4.20 -62.65 24.01
C SER A 282 -3.33 -63.73 24.67
N PRO A 283 -2.18 -63.38 25.29
CA PRO A 283 -1.53 -64.29 26.22
C PRO A 283 -2.44 -64.60 27.42
#